data_AF-A0A962RAU3-F1
#
_entry.id   AF-A0A962RAU3-F1
#
_cell.length_a   1.000
_cell.length_b   1.000
_cell.length_c   1.000
_cell.angle_alpha   90.00
_cell.angle_beta   90.00
_cell.angle_gamma   90.00
#
_symmetry.space_group_name_H-M   'P 1'
#
loop_
_entity.id
_entity.type
_entity.pdbx_description
1 polymer ?
#
loop_
_entity_poly.entity_id
_entity_poly.type
_entity_poly.pdbx_seq_one_letter_code
_entity_poly.pdbx_strand_id
1 'polypeptide(L)' 'ATNPFLRFDVSAVIAAASGHAGQELHDDAAVFRALREWKDRDYD' A
#
# COMPACT_ATOMS: atom_id res chain seq x y z
N ALA A 1 -7.83 16.23 6.26
CA ALA A 1 -7.13 15.09 5.66
C ALA A 1 -8.01 13.85 5.80
N THR A 2 -8.50 13.30 4.69
CA THR A 2 -9.43 12.15 4.70
C THR A 2 -8.62 10.86 4.78
N ASN A 3 -8.91 10.03 5.78
CA ASN A 3 -8.14 8.86 6.20
C ASN A 3 -8.05 7.77 5.08
N PRO A 4 -6.85 7.46 4.54
CA PRO A 4 -6.66 6.45 3.49
C PRO A 4 -6.87 5.01 3.96
N PHE A 5 -6.96 4.76 5.27
CA PHE A 5 -7.22 3.43 5.83
C PHE A 5 -8.67 2.96 5.66
N LEU A 6 -9.60 3.82 5.19
CA LEU A 6 -11.02 3.48 4.95
C LEU A 6 -11.34 3.08 3.50
N ARG A 7 -10.33 2.80 2.67
CA ARG A 7 -10.46 2.40 1.25
C ARG A 7 -9.75 1.07 0.94
N PHE A 8 -9.92 0.09 1.81
CA PHE A 8 -9.34 -1.25 1.73
C PHE A 8 -9.85 -2.12 0.56
N ASP A 9 -10.83 -1.67 -0.22
CA ASP A 9 -11.37 -2.38 -1.40
C ASP A 9 -10.99 -1.72 -2.74
N VAL A 10 -9.93 -0.90 -2.74
CA VAL A 10 -9.56 -0.10 -3.90
C VAL A 10 -8.38 -0.76 -4.60
N SER A 11 -8.62 -1.36 -5.76
CA SER A 11 -7.57 -1.90 -6.64
C SER A 11 -6.46 -0.87 -6.91
N ALA A 12 -6.75 0.42 -6.84
CA ALA A 12 -5.76 1.49 -6.94
C ALA A 12 -4.73 1.49 -5.79
N VAL A 13 -5.09 1.06 -4.58
CA VAL A 13 -4.16 0.91 -3.45
C VAL A 13 -3.23 -0.27 -3.69
N ILE A 14 -3.77 -1.40 -4.17
CA ILE A 14 -2.97 -2.57 -4.54
C ILE A 14 -2.02 -2.22 -5.69
N ALA A 15 -2.50 -1.50 -6.71
CA ALA A 15 -1.68 -1.05 -7.82
C ALA A 15 -0.58 -0.08 -7.39
N ALA A 16 -0.89 0.87 -6.49
CA ALA A 16 0.11 1.79 -5.94
C ALA A 16 1.15 1.05 -5.07
N ALA A 17 0.71 0.13 -4.22
CA ALA A 17 1.59 -0.69 -3.40
C ALA A 17 2.48 -1.61 -4.24
N SER A 18 1.92 -2.23 -5.29
CA SER A 18 2.68 -3.08 -6.22
C SER A 18 3.69 -2.26 -7.02
N GLY A 19 3.31 -1.07 -7.49
CA GLY A 19 4.20 -0.13 -8.14
C GLY A 19 5.35 0.34 -7.24
N HIS A 20 5.07 0.61 -5.95
CA HIS A 20 6.09 0.96 -4.97
C HIS A 20 7.02 -0.21 -4.64
N ALA A 21 6.46 -1.41 -4.47
CA ALA A 21 7.23 -2.63 -4.18
C ALA A 21 8.03 -3.14 -5.39
N GLY A 22 7.72 -2.66 -6.60
CA GLY A 22 8.34 -3.12 -7.85
C GLY A 22 7.97 -4.55 -8.24
N GLN A 23 6.93 -5.12 -7.64
CA GLN A 23 6.43 -6.47 -7.90
C GLN A 23 4.92 -6.53 -7.70
N GLU A 24 4.26 -7.49 -8.36
CA GLU A 24 2.82 -7.70 -8.19
C GLU A 24 2.53 -8.32 -6.82
N LEU A 25 1.62 -7.71 -6.06
CA LEU A 25 1.23 -8.17 -4.74
C LEU A 25 -0.14 -8.84 -4.82
N HIS A 26 -0.17 -10.15 -4.59
CA HIS A 26 -1.40 -10.96 -4.71
C HIS A 26 -2.11 -11.18 -3.37
N ASP A 27 -1.43 -10.92 -2.26
CA ASP A 27 -1.93 -11.18 -0.92
C ASP A 27 -2.10 -9.87 -0.14
N ASP A 28 -3.22 -9.76 0.58
CA ASP A 28 -3.53 -8.59 1.41
C ASP A 28 -2.43 -8.27 2.43
N ALA A 29 -1.78 -9.30 2.97
CA ALA A 29 -0.65 -9.16 3.89
C ALA A 29 0.58 -8.52 3.22
N ALA A 30 0.83 -8.86 1.95
CA ALA A 30 1.94 -8.30 1.17
C ALA A 30 1.67 -6.83 0.80
N VAL A 31 0.42 -6.51 0.41
CA VAL A 31 -0.04 -5.14 0.17
C VAL A 31 0.08 -4.30 1.44
N PHE A 32 -0.40 -4.81 2.58
CA PHE A 32 -0.32 -4.09 3.85
C PHE A 32 1.12 -3.82 4.29
N ARG A 33 2.00 -4.80 4.13
CA ARG A 33 3.43 -4.63 4.43
C ARG A 33 4.08 -3.57 3.54
N ALA A 34 3.83 -3.62 2.22
CA ALA A 34 4.39 -2.65 1.28
C ALA A 34 3.91 -1.21 1.59
N LEU A 35 2.63 -1.05 1.93
CA LEU A 35 2.08 0.25 2.36
C LEU A 35 2.70 0.74 3.67
N ARG A 36 2.97 -0.17 4.60
CA ARG A 36 3.59 0.16 5.88
C ARG A 36 5.04 0.62 5.69
N GLU A 37 5.82 -0.13 4.90
CA GLU A 37 7.20 0.22 4.55
C GLU A 37 7.27 1.55 3.78
N TRP A 38 6.34 1.79 2.84
CA TRP A 38 6.25 3.06 2.12
C TRP A 38 5.99 4.23 3.08
N LYS A 39 5.00 4.08 3.96
CA LYS A 39 4.66 5.13 4.94
C LYS A 39 5.80 5.39 5.94
N ASP A 40 6.48 4.34 6.40
CA ASP A 40 7.60 4.48 7.34
C ASP A 40 8.82 5.16 6.69
N ARG A 41 8.97 5.11 5.34
CA ARG A 41 10.00 5.86 4.59
C ARG A 41 9.67 7.34 4.34
N ASP A 42 8.41 7.73 4.40
CA ASP A 42 7.95 9.12 4.21
C ASP A 42 7.94 9.92 5.53
N TYR A 43 8.33 9.29 6.64
CA TYR A 43 8.38 9.89 7.98
C TYR A 43 9.82 10.13 8.50
N ASP A 44 10.80 10.21 7.59
CA ASP A 44 12.15 10.75 7.84
C ASP A 44 12.39 12.03 7.02
#